data_AF-A0A2H5YXG3-F1
#
_entry.id   AF-A0A2H5YXG3-F1
#
_cell.length_a   1.000
_cell.length_b   1.000
_cell.length_c   1.000
_cell.angle_alpha   90.00
_cell.angle_beta   90.00
_cell.angle_gamma   90.00
#
_symmetry.space_group_name_H-M   'P 1'
#
loop_
_entity.id
_entity.type
_entity.pdbx_description
1 polymer ?
#
loop_
_entity_poly.entity_id
_entity_poly.type
_entity_poly.pdbx_seq_one_letter_code
_entity_poly.pdbx_strand_id
1 'polypeptide(L)'
;MRRRRFLALAFGSAIALAGCRNRQRSGQAGASEPVATGTPGTTRESARSTAPTGSYEFIPVWEMHQVPKYPGSEPGELSPLATQVQNGGTISFATPDPADKVLDFYRTALPQLGWTLQPSPQSSVAAKRGDAALTVIVKGSEHGTTVLLMLTDAA
;
A
#
# COMPACT_ATOMS: atom_id res chain seq x y z
N MET A 1 24.28 -38.51 -20.09
CA MET A 1 23.55 -39.61 -20.75
C MET A 1 22.07 -39.24 -20.89
N ARG A 2 21.52 -39.44 -22.11
CA ARG A 2 20.11 -39.71 -22.51
C ARG A 2 18.98 -38.86 -21.89
N ARG A 3 18.43 -37.87 -22.63
CA ARG A 3 17.41 -37.92 -23.72
C ARG A 3 15.97 -38.18 -23.23
N ARG A 4 15.07 -37.24 -23.55
CA ARG A 4 13.77 -37.37 -24.27
C ARG A 4 12.83 -36.22 -23.84
N ARG A 5 11.93 -35.66 -24.64
CA ARG A 5 11.67 -35.59 -26.09
C ARG A 5 10.60 -34.49 -26.26
N PHE A 6 10.66 -33.78 -27.38
CA PHE A 6 9.70 -32.80 -27.88
C PHE A 6 8.26 -33.33 -27.95
N LEU A 7 7.29 -32.41 -27.78
CA LEU A 7 6.03 -32.44 -28.52
C LEU A 7 5.48 -31.01 -28.64
N ALA A 8 5.65 -30.46 -29.84
CA ALA A 8 4.95 -29.28 -30.31
C ALA A 8 3.54 -29.69 -30.74
N LEU A 9 2.54 -28.88 -30.39
CA LEU A 9 1.19 -28.96 -30.94
C LEU A 9 0.74 -27.57 -31.32
N ALA A 10 0.62 -27.37 -32.62
CA ALA A 10 0.08 -26.19 -33.28
C ALA A 10 -1.44 -26.32 -33.41
N PHE A 11 -2.17 -25.26 -33.07
CA PHE A 11 -3.52 -24.93 -33.55
C PHE A 11 -3.57 -23.39 -33.46
N GLY A 12 -3.82 -22.61 -34.51
CA GLY A 12 -4.74 -22.81 -35.62
C GLY A 12 -5.82 -21.72 -35.51
N SER A 13 -5.68 -20.67 -36.31
CA SER A 13 -6.43 -19.40 -36.33
C SER A 13 -7.96 -19.47 -36.34
N ALA A 14 -8.61 -18.46 -35.77
CA ALA A 14 -9.82 -17.86 -36.33
C ALA A 14 -9.93 -16.37 -35.96
N ILE A 15 -9.74 -15.50 -36.96
CA ILE A 15 -10.05 -14.07 -36.93
C ILE A 15 -11.54 -13.94 -37.25
N ALA A 16 -12.30 -13.29 -36.37
CA ALA A 16 -13.66 -12.84 -36.68
C ALA A 16 -13.72 -11.30 -36.56
N LEU A 17 -13.53 -10.64 -37.69
CA LEU A 17 -13.91 -9.25 -37.91
C LEU A 17 -15.41 -9.23 -38.25
N ALA A 18 -16.24 -8.79 -37.31
CA ALA A 18 -17.62 -8.42 -37.59
C ALA A 18 -17.82 -6.97 -37.12
N GLY A 19 -17.83 -6.06 -38.09
CA GLY A 19 -18.24 -4.69 -37.88
C GLY A 19 -19.75 -4.57 -37.74
N CYS A 20 -20.20 -3.60 -36.94
CA CYS A 20 -21.47 -2.92 -37.11
C CYS A 20 -21.33 -1.48 -36.58
N ARG A 21 -21.07 -0.60 -37.54
CA ARG A 21 -21.09 0.85 -37.46
C ARG A 21 -22.56 1.28 -37.42
N ASN A 22 -23.10 1.70 -36.27
CA ASN A 22 -24.43 2.31 -36.23
C ASN A 22 -24.32 3.82 -35.93
N ARG A 23 -24.71 4.62 -36.91
CA ARG A 23 -24.70 6.07 -36.95
C ARG A 23 -26.12 6.51 -37.32
N GLN A 24 -26.93 6.92 -36.34
CA GLN A 24 -28.09 7.80 -36.49
C GLN A 24 -28.63 8.04 -35.07
N ARG A 25 -28.48 9.21 -34.45
CA ARG A 25 -28.93 10.56 -34.84
C ARG A 25 -30.43 10.59 -35.13
N SER A 26 -31.20 10.55 -34.05
CA SER A 26 -32.53 11.17 -34.00
C SER A 26 -32.42 12.35 -33.06
N GLY A 27 -32.38 13.55 -33.61
CA GLY A 27 -32.66 14.75 -32.85
C GLY A 27 -34.15 14.79 -32.56
N GLN A 28 -34.50 15.15 -31.33
CA GLN A 28 -35.81 15.72 -31.07
C GLN A 28 -35.58 16.97 -30.22
N ALA A 29 -35.83 18.10 -30.88
CA ALA A 29 -35.84 19.41 -30.27
C ALA A 29 -36.99 19.47 -29.24
N GLY A 30 -36.65 19.87 -28.03
CA GLY A 30 -37.58 20.30 -27.00
C GLY A 30 -36.95 21.52 -26.33
N ALA A 31 -37.22 22.69 -26.88
CA ALA A 31 -36.89 23.95 -26.24
C ALA A 31 -37.87 24.18 -25.09
N SER A 32 -37.34 24.41 -23.89
CA SER A 32 -37.94 25.24 -22.84
C SER A 32 -36.83 25.53 -21.83
N GLU A 33 -36.18 26.68 -22.00
CA GLU A 33 -35.37 27.31 -20.95
C GLU A 33 -36.26 27.66 -19.76
N PRO A 34 -35.72 27.59 -18.54
CA PRO A 34 -35.60 28.85 -17.82
C PRO A 34 -34.17 29.11 -17.39
N VAL A 35 -33.77 30.37 -17.61
CA VAL A 35 -32.60 31.03 -17.05
C VAL A 35 -32.58 30.88 -15.54
N ALA A 36 -31.48 30.33 -15.00
CA ALA A 36 -31.02 30.62 -13.66
C ALA A 36 -29.52 30.88 -13.70
N THR A 37 -29.18 32.17 -13.75
CA THR A 37 -27.87 32.73 -13.45
C THR A 37 -27.41 32.28 -12.07
N GLY A 38 -26.26 31.59 -12.01
CA GLY A 38 -25.62 31.16 -10.77
C GLY A 38 -24.20 30.63 -11.02
N THR A 39 -23.26 31.55 -11.25
CA THR A 39 -21.80 31.33 -11.20
C THR A 39 -21.36 31.06 -9.73
N PRO A 40 -20.11 30.64 -9.41
CA PRO A 40 -19.25 29.52 -9.85
C PRO A 40 -18.91 28.55 -8.68
N GLY A 41 -18.19 27.45 -8.97
CA GLY A 41 -17.58 26.56 -7.97
C GLY A 41 -18.18 25.16 -8.06
N THR A 42 -17.45 24.06 -8.14
CA THR A 42 -16.19 23.74 -7.50
C THR A 42 -15.51 22.65 -8.33
N THR A 43 -14.29 22.93 -8.77
CA THR A 43 -13.31 21.90 -9.13
C THR A 43 -13.29 20.87 -8.01
N ARG A 44 -13.75 19.64 -8.25
CA ARG A 44 -13.50 18.52 -7.33
C ARG A 44 -12.06 18.05 -7.53
N GLU A 45 -11.13 18.91 -7.14
CA GLU A 45 -9.76 18.55 -6.82
C GLU A 45 -9.72 18.34 -5.30
N SER A 46 -9.81 17.07 -4.89
CA SER A 46 -9.46 16.51 -3.57
C SER A 46 -10.07 15.10 -3.53
N ALA A 47 -9.30 14.02 -3.49
CA ALA A 47 -8.15 13.82 -2.64
C ALA A 47 -6.90 13.43 -3.45
N ARG A 48 -6.03 14.40 -3.69
CA ARG A 48 -4.61 14.10 -3.57
C ARG A 48 -4.42 13.96 -2.06
N SER A 49 -4.41 12.72 -1.57
CA SER A 49 -4.03 12.45 -0.18
C SER A 49 -2.74 13.23 0.06
N THR A 50 -2.83 14.26 0.88
CA THR A 50 -1.66 14.99 1.35
C THR A 50 -0.84 13.96 2.09
N ALA A 51 0.11 13.33 1.41
CA ALA A 51 1.19 12.63 2.08
C ALA A 51 1.72 13.67 3.08
N PRO A 52 1.72 13.39 4.39
CA PRO A 52 2.19 14.36 5.33
C PRO A 52 3.62 14.69 4.91
N THR A 53 3.82 15.92 4.41
CA THR A 53 5.15 16.54 4.36
C THR A 53 5.44 16.98 5.79
N GLY A 54 5.30 16.04 6.72
CA GLY A 54 5.55 16.16 8.14
C GLY A 54 6.71 15.23 8.42
N SER A 55 7.70 15.73 9.13
CA SER A 55 8.73 14.92 9.74
C SER A 55 8.10 13.68 10.38
N TYR A 56 8.55 12.48 10.00
CA TYR A 56 8.09 11.25 10.64
C TYR A 56 8.52 11.26 12.11
N GLU A 57 7.59 10.92 13.01
CA GLU A 57 7.96 10.52 14.37
C GLU A 57 8.52 9.09 14.34
N PHE A 58 9.47 8.81 15.22
CA PHE A 58 10.07 7.49 15.33
C PHE A 58 9.66 6.80 16.62
N ILE A 59 9.70 5.47 16.60
CA ILE A 59 9.53 4.68 17.82
C ILE A 59 10.79 4.87 18.67
N PRO A 60 10.72 5.40 19.92
CA PRO A 60 11.91 5.82 20.66
C PRO A 60 13.00 4.75 20.80
N VAL A 61 12.61 3.50 21.10
CA VAL A 61 13.57 2.38 21.25
C VAL A 61 14.25 1.98 19.93
N TRP A 62 13.69 2.38 18.79
CA TRP A 62 14.18 2.10 17.44
C TRP A 62 14.48 3.37 16.64
N GLU A 63 14.64 4.52 17.31
CA GLU A 63 14.90 5.80 16.65
C GLU A 63 16.20 5.76 15.83
N MET A 64 17.23 5.10 16.35
CA MET A 64 18.49 4.86 15.64
C MET A 64 18.32 4.12 14.30
N HIS A 65 17.27 3.30 14.17
CA HIS A 65 16.93 2.58 12.94
C HIS A 65 16.00 3.37 12.03
N GLN A 66 15.49 4.51 12.51
CA GLN A 66 14.45 5.33 11.87
C GLN A 66 13.22 4.48 11.49
N VAL A 67 12.72 3.69 12.43
CA VAL A 67 11.44 2.99 12.29
C VAL A 67 10.31 3.99 12.57
N PRO A 68 9.47 4.34 11.59
CA PRO A 68 8.41 5.33 11.78
C PRO A 68 7.34 4.81 12.75
N LYS A 69 6.95 5.67 13.68
CA LYS A 69 5.78 5.48 14.54
C LYS A 69 4.52 5.79 13.73
N TYR A 70 3.51 4.94 13.85
CA TYR A 70 2.22 5.21 13.20
C TYR A 70 1.53 6.41 13.88
N PRO A 71 0.97 7.37 13.14
CA PRO A 71 0.35 8.55 13.73
C PRO A 71 -0.77 8.21 14.72
N GLY A 72 -0.72 8.79 15.91
CA GLY A 72 -1.72 8.56 16.95
C GLY A 72 -1.69 7.18 17.60
N SER A 73 -0.72 6.31 17.27
CA SER A 73 -0.54 5.04 17.98
C SER A 73 0.36 5.20 19.20
N GLU A 74 0.16 4.31 20.17
CA GLU A 74 1.07 4.10 21.30
C GLU A 74 1.77 2.76 21.11
N PRO A 75 3.07 2.75 20.77
CA PRO A 75 3.84 1.51 20.68
C PRO A 75 3.85 0.78 22.03
N GLY A 76 3.53 -0.51 22.02
CA GLY A 76 3.65 -1.35 23.21
C GLY A 76 5.11 -1.59 23.62
N GLU A 77 5.29 -2.41 24.65
CA GLU A 77 6.62 -2.77 25.15
C GLU A 77 7.41 -3.58 24.11
N LEU A 78 8.73 -3.32 24.06
CA LEU A 78 9.66 -4.10 23.27
C LEU A 78 9.77 -5.51 23.86
N SER A 79 9.45 -6.51 23.06
CA SER A 79 9.77 -7.92 23.34
C SER A 79 11.06 -8.30 22.60
N PRO A 80 12.20 -8.44 23.28
CA PRO A 80 13.48 -8.67 22.62
C PRO A 80 13.51 -10.01 21.88
N LEU A 81 14.24 -10.05 20.77
CA LEU A 81 14.55 -11.29 20.04
C LEU A 81 16.06 -11.54 20.03
N ALA A 82 16.46 -12.80 19.83
CA ALA A 82 17.86 -13.16 19.64
C ALA A 82 18.32 -12.74 18.24
N THR A 83 18.73 -11.47 18.09
CA THR A 83 19.21 -10.88 16.84
C THR A 83 20.42 -9.98 17.08
N GLN A 84 21.20 -9.72 16.04
CA GLN A 84 22.38 -8.85 16.08
C GLN A 84 22.02 -7.36 15.98
N VAL A 85 20.77 -7.03 15.64
CA VAL A 85 20.30 -5.65 15.56
C VAL A 85 20.08 -5.10 16.97
N GLN A 86 20.69 -3.95 17.27
CA GLN A 86 20.52 -3.28 18.57
C GLN A 86 19.04 -2.98 18.83
N ASN A 87 18.55 -3.38 20.01
CA ASN A 87 17.13 -3.33 20.40
C ASN A 87 16.20 -4.12 19.45
N GLY A 88 16.73 -5.05 18.67
CA GLY A 88 15.93 -5.91 17.80
C GLY A 88 14.94 -6.76 18.60
N GLY A 89 13.74 -6.92 18.05
CA GLY A 89 12.62 -7.50 18.75
C GLY A 89 11.30 -7.21 18.08
N THR A 90 10.21 -7.43 18.81
CA THR A 90 8.87 -7.08 18.36
C THR A 90 8.22 -6.02 19.22
N ILE A 91 7.44 -5.16 18.60
CA ILE A 91 6.56 -4.18 19.25
C ILE A 91 5.19 -4.32 18.63
N SER A 92 4.14 -4.28 19.44
CA SER A 92 2.76 -4.31 18.94
C SER A 92 1.97 -3.09 19.40
N PHE A 93 0.99 -2.69 18.61
CA PHE A 93 0.03 -1.65 18.99
C PHE A 93 -1.32 -1.90 18.30
N ALA A 94 -2.35 -1.22 18.78
CA ALA A 94 -3.67 -1.19 18.16
C ALA A 94 -3.98 0.20 17.62
N THR A 95 -4.75 0.27 16.55
CA THR A 95 -5.27 1.52 15.98
C THR A 95 -6.71 1.29 15.48
N PRO A 96 -7.62 2.27 15.60
CA PRO A 96 -8.96 2.18 15.01
C PRO A 96 -8.93 2.23 13.49
N ASP A 97 -7.81 2.63 12.88
CA ASP A 97 -7.66 2.71 11.43
C ASP A 97 -7.71 1.33 10.75
N PRO A 98 -8.21 1.25 9.50
CA PRO A 98 -8.24 -0.01 8.75
C PRO A 98 -6.84 -0.46 8.35
N ALA A 99 -6.68 -1.78 8.17
CA ALA A 99 -5.40 -2.42 7.87
C ALA A 99 -4.70 -1.82 6.64
N ASP A 100 -5.45 -1.55 5.57
CA ASP A 100 -4.90 -0.99 4.32
C ASP A 100 -4.29 0.39 4.52
N LYS A 101 -4.92 1.25 5.34
CA LYS A 101 -4.38 2.58 5.66
C LYS A 101 -3.06 2.47 6.42
N VAL A 102 -2.95 1.51 7.34
CA VAL A 102 -1.72 1.25 8.08
C VAL A 102 -0.61 0.74 7.16
N LEU A 103 -0.92 -0.22 6.29
CA LEU A 103 0.04 -0.77 5.33
C LEU A 103 0.53 0.31 4.35
N ASP A 104 -0.38 1.15 3.85
CA ASP A 104 -0.03 2.23 2.91
C ASP A 104 0.85 3.30 3.56
N PHE A 105 0.64 3.61 4.85
CA PHE A 105 1.55 4.45 5.61
C PHE A 105 2.97 3.87 5.60
N TYR A 106 3.16 2.61 5.99
CA TYR A 106 4.49 2.01 6.04
C TYR A 106 5.12 1.84 4.65
N ARG A 107 4.34 1.52 3.62
CA ARG A 107 4.81 1.46 2.22
C ARG A 107 5.31 2.81 1.72
N THR A 108 4.74 3.91 2.20
CA THR A 108 5.12 5.27 1.81
C THR A 108 6.28 5.80 2.66
N ALA A 109 6.22 5.58 3.97
CA ALA A 109 7.19 6.11 4.93
C ALA A 109 8.55 5.43 4.84
N LEU A 110 8.58 4.11 4.74
CA LEU A 110 9.83 3.34 4.77
C LEU A 110 10.80 3.76 3.64
N PRO A 111 10.38 3.86 2.36
CA PRO A 111 11.25 4.36 1.29
C PRO A 111 11.78 5.77 1.52
N GLN A 112 10.94 6.68 2.04
CA GLN A 112 11.35 8.06 2.33
C GLN A 112 12.40 8.15 3.44
N LEU A 113 12.47 7.14 4.30
CA LEU A 113 13.44 6.99 5.38
C LEU A 113 14.66 6.12 5.00
N GLY A 114 14.80 5.80 3.72
CA GLY A 114 15.95 5.04 3.20
C GLY A 114 15.86 3.53 3.35
N TRP A 115 14.67 2.99 3.65
CA TRP A 115 14.43 1.54 3.64
C TRP A 115 14.07 1.06 2.23
N THR A 116 14.51 -0.14 1.88
CA THR A 116 14.19 -0.80 0.61
C THR A 116 13.10 -1.84 0.84
N LEU A 117 11.91 -1.62 0.26
CA LEU A 117 10.80 -2.57 0.33
C LEU A 117 11.18 -3.93 -0.27
N GLN A 118 10.71 -5.00 0.37
CA GLN A 118 10.91 -6.38 -0.03
C GLN A 118 9.56 -7.02 -0.41
N PRO A 119 9.56 -8.08 -1.23
CA PRO A 119 8.37 -8.88 -1.47
C PRO A 119 7.76 -9.36 -0.14
N SER A 120 6.47 -9.11 0.04
CA SER A 120 5.73 -9.48 1.25
C SER A 120 4.27 -9.79 0.91
N PRO A 121 3.58 -10.62 1.72
CA PRO A 121 2.14 -10.82 1.62
C PRO A 121 1.34 -9.52 1.67
N GLN A 122 0.08 -9.54 1.19
CA GLN A 122 -0.78 -8.36 1.19
C GLN A 122 -1.01 -7.77 2.59
N SER A 123 -1.05 -8.62 3.62
CA SER A 123 -1.25 -8.24 5.03
C SER A 123 0.04 -7.80 5.75
N SER A 124 1.12 -7.55 5.02
CA SER A 124 2.37 -7.09 5.62
C SER A 124 3.17 -6.16 4.71
N VAL A 125 4.17 -5.52 5.31
CA VAL A 125 5.23 -4.77 4.63
C VAL A 125 6.55 -5.26 5.16
N ALA A 126 7.43 -5.76 4.29
CA ALA A 126 8.81 -6.07 4.63
C ALA A 126 9.74 -5.02 4.01
N ALA A 127 10.74 -4.58 4.76
CA ALA A 127 11.75 -3.63 4.26
C ALA A 127 13.11 -3.89 4.90
N LYS A 128 14.18 -3.53 4.19
CA LYS A 128 15.58 -3.65 4.67
C LYS A 128 16.28 -2.30 4.68
N ARG A 129 17.20 -2.11 5.62
CA ARG A 129 18.09 -0.95 5.70
C ARG A 129 19.40 -1.34 6.37
N GLY A 130 20.48 -1.34 5.60
CA GLY A 130 21.76 -1.88 6.08
C GLY A 130 21.58 -3.33 6.56
N ASP A 131 22.04 -3.61 7.78
CA ASP A 131 21.95 -4.93 8.41
C ASP A 131 20.61 -5.19 9.12
N ALA A 132 19.66 -4.24 9.05
CA ALA A 132 18.35 -4.37 9.69
C ALA A 132 17.24 -4.70 8.68
N ALA A 133 16.32 -5.58 9.09
CA ALA A 133 15.07 -5.88 8.41
C ALA A 133 13.88 -5.57 9.32
N LEU A 134 12.90 -4.85 8.77
CA LEU A 134 11.64 -4.55 9.43
C LEU A 134 10.52 -5.31 8.72
N THR A 135 9.73 -6.06 9.49
CA THR A 135 8.48 -6.64 9.03
C THR A 135 7.33 -6.04 9.81
N VAL A 136 6.40 -5.40 9.11
CA VAL A 136 5.14 -4.88 9.63
C VAL A 136 4.06 -5.89 9.27
N ILE A 137 3.46 -6.54 10.27
CA ILE A 137 2.36 -7.47 10.09
C ILE A 137 1.10 -6.83 10.61
N VAL A 138 0.03 -6.89 9.83
CA VAL A 138 -1.21 -6.22 10.14
C VAL A 138 -2.33 -7.25 10.21
N LYS A 139 -3.10 -7.20 11.30
CA LYS A 139 -4.30 -8.02 11.49
C LYS A 139 -5.50 -7.09 11.70
N GLY A 140 -6.32 -6.97 10.65
CA GLY A 140 -7.59 -6.25 10.73
C GLY A 140 -8.64 -7.04 11.52
N SER A 141 -9.55 -6.30 12.16
CA SER A 141 -10.72 -6.80 12.89
C SER A 141 -11.86 -5.78 12.76
N GLU A 142 -13.07 -6.14 13.22
CA GLU A 142 -14.22 -5.22 13.22
C GLU A 142 -14.00 -3.98 14.11
N HIS A 143 -13.11 -4.07 15.10
CA HIS A 143 -12.81 -3.00 16.05
C HIS A 143 -11.58 -2.16 15.67
N GLY A 144 -11.00 -2.41 14.50
CA GLY A 144 -9.76 -1.77 14.05
C GLY A 144 -8.66 -2.79 13.80
N THR A 145 -7.42 -2.34 13.90
CA THR A 145 -6.25 -3.06 13.41
C THR A 145 -5.22 -3.25 14.52
N THR A 146 -4.77 -4.49 14.70
CA THR A 146 -3.57 -4.81 15.48
C THR A 146 -2.37 -4.88 14.55
N VAL A 147 -1.30 -4.19 14.93
CA VAL A 147 -0.04 -4.13 14.17
C VAL A 147 1.05 -4.77 15.00
N LEU A 148 1.81 -5.67 14.39
CA LEU A 148 3.03 -6.24 14.94
C LEU A 148 4.20 -5.78 14.08
N LEU A 149 5.11 -5.04 14.69
CA LEU A 149 6.38 -4.67 14.10
C LEU A 149 7.44 -5.64 14.59
N MET A 150 8.27 -6.13 13.68
CA MET A 150 9.38 -7.02 13.99
C MET A 150 10.65 -6.47 13.33
N LEU A 151 11.64 -6.13 14.17
CA LEU A 151 12.95 -5.63 13.73
C LEU A 151 14.01 -6.69 14.04
N THR A 152 14.65 -7.21 13.01
CA THR A 152 15.68 -8.26 13.09
C THR A 152 16.82 -7.97 12.13
N ASP A 153 17.81 -8.84 12.07
CA ASP A 153 18.84 -8.82 11.04
C ASP A 153 18.26 -9.02 9.64
N ALA A 154 18.88 -8.38 8.67
CA ALA A 154 18.60 -8.58 7.26
C ALA A 154 19.29 -9.87 6.78
N ALA A 155 18.48 -10.83 6.35
CA ALA A 155 18.95 -12.05 5.68
C ALA A 155 19.59 -11.78 4.31
#